data_AF-A0A2S2P8H9-F1
#
_entry.id   AF-A0A2S2P8H9-F1
#
_cell.length_a   1.000
_cell.length_b   1.000
_cell.length_c   1.000
_cell.angle_alpha   90.00
_cell.angle_beta   90.00
_cell.angle_gamma   90.00
#
_symmetry.space_group_name_H-M   'P 1'
#
loop_
_entity.id
_entity.type
_entity.pdbx_description
1 polymer ?
#
loop_
_entity_poly.entity_id
_entity_poly.type
_entity_poly.pdbx_seq_one_letter_code
_entity_poly.pdbx_strand_id
1 'polypeptide(L)'
;SDVNKICLTAEYILRLNTSILLSDKNIKYKLCVQSLNELSTDSSIFNTQTMMDHILTQDIFDNHRIQLIKLILEYYIELRMHHYVKLQTQQITGKNIRRNYTKLILFKNQ
;
A
#
# COMPACT_ATOMS: atom_id res chain seq x y z
N SER A 1 -13.41 -6.52 10.04
CA SER A 1 -12.10 -6.13 10.60
C SER A 1 -11.71 -4.78 10.01
N ASP A 2 -11.33 -3.83 10.86
CA ASP A 2 -11.05 -2.44 10.48
C ASP A 2 -9.86 -2.31 9.52
N VAL A 3 -8.84 -3.14 9.72
CA VAL A 3 -7.69 -3.23 8.79
C VAL A 3 -8.15 -3.57 7.37
N ASN A 4 -9.14 -4.46 7.22
CA ASN A 4 -9.66 -4.81 5.91
C ASN A 4 -10.38 -3.62 5.26
N LYS A 5 -11.14 -2.83 6.03
CA LYS A 5 -11.77 -1.61 5.51
C LYS A 5 -10.72 -0.62 5.01
N ILE A 6 -9.66 -0.38 5.79
CA ILE A 6 -8.55 0.50 5.42
C ILE A 6 -7.91 0.03 4.10
N CYS A 7 -7.61 -1.26 3.99
CA CYS A 7 -7.03 -1.83 2.77
C CYS A 7 -7.97 -1.73 1.56
N LEU A 8 -9.28 -1.93 1.74
CA LEU A 8 -10.27 -1.81 0.66
C LEU A 8 -10.39 -0.36 0.17
N THR A 9 -10.41 0.60 1.07
CA THR A 9 -10.41 2.03 0.71
C THR A 9 -9.14 2.41 -0.04
N ALA A 10 -7.97 1.95 0.45
CA ALA A 10 -6.70 2.17 -0.23
C ALA A 10 -6.68 1.53 -1.63
N GLU A 11 -7.20 0.31 -1.78
CA GLU A 11 -7.33 -0.38 -3.06
C GLU A 11 -8.23 0.38 -4.03
N TYR A 12 -9.36 0.91 -3.54
CA TYR A 12 -10.27 1.72 -4.34
C TYR A 12 -9.57 2.98 -4.88
N ILE A 13 -8.91 3.74 -4.00
CA ILE A 13 -8.15 4.94 -4.38
C ILE A 13 -7.01 4.61 -5.35
N LEU A 14 -6.30 3.51 -5.13
CA LEU A 14 -5.25 3.06 -6.05
C LEU A 14 -5.81 2.77 -7.44
N ARG A 15 -6.96 2.09 -7.53
CA ARG A 15 -7.61 1.77 -8.82
C ARG A 15 -8.04 3.02 -9.58
N LEU A 16 -8.58 4.02 -8.88
CA LEU A 16 -8.97 5.30 -9.47
C LEU A 16 -7.77 6.05 -10.08
N ASN A 17 -6.59 5.91 -9.48
CA ASN A 17 -5.37 6.60 -9.90
C ASN A 17 -4.45 5.73 -10.78
N THR A 18 -4.93 4.61 -11.33
CA THR A 18 -4.09 3.67 -12.09
C THR A 18 -3.36 4.29 -13.27
N SER A 19 -3.96 5.25 -13.97
CA SER A 19 -3.37 5.93 -15.12
C SER A 19 -2.15 6.78 -14.78
N ILE A 20 -2.07 7.30 -13.55
CA ILE A 20 -0.98 8.18 -13.11
C ILE A 20 0.10 7.46 -12.29
N LEU A 21 -0.06 6.15 -12.05
CA LEU A 21 0.82 5.36 -11.18
C LEU A 21 2.30 5.36 -11.61
N LEU A 22 2.57 5.48 -12.91
CA LEU A 22 3.92 5.41 -13.48
C LEU A 22 4.47 6.76 -13.94
N SER A 23 3.64 7.80 -13.97
CA SER A 23 4.02 9.12 -14.49
C SER A 23 4.31 10.14 -13.39
N ASP A 24 3.71 9.98 -12.21
CA ASP A 24 3.85 10.92 -11.10
C ASP A 24 4.97 10.51 -10.13
N LYS A 25 5.91 11.43 -9.87
CA LYS A 25 7.08 11.21 -8.99
C LYS A 25 6.69 11.00 -7.52
N ASN A 26 5.60 11.60 -7.06
CA ASN A 26 5.19 11.58 -5.64
C ASN A 26 3.90 10.79 -5.41
N ILE A 27 3.61 9.83 -6.29
CA ILE A 27 2.34 9.12 -6.31
C ILE A 27 2.04 8.38 -4.99
N LYS A 28 3.04 7.74 -4.36
CA LYS A 28 2.85 7.04 -3.08
C LYS A 28 2.28 7.98 -2.02
N TYR A 29 2.88 9.15 -1.86
CA TYR A 29 2.43 10.14 -0.89
C TYR A 29 1.00 10.63 -1.21
N LYS A 30 0.73 10.92 -2.49
CA LYS A 30 -0.59 11.35 -2.95
C LYS A 30 -1.69 10.32 -2.65
N LEU A 31 -1.41 9.04 -2.92
CA LEU A 31 -2.32 7.93 -2.61
C LEU A 31 -2.56 7.83 -1.10
N CYS A 32 -1.51 7.90 -0.27
CA CYS A 32 -1.66 7.88 1.18
C CYS A 32 -2.55 9.02 1.69
N VAL A 33 -2.34 10.25 1.21
CA VAL A 33 -3.14 11.42 1.61
C VAL A 33 -4.60 11.26 1.17
N GLN A 34 -4.84 10.85 -0.07
CA GLN A 34 -6.21 10.62 -0.56
C GLN A 34 -6.93 9.52 0.22
N SER A 35 -6.26 8.40 0.49
CA SER A 35 -6.83 7.32 1.29
C SER A 35 -7.07 7.74 2.74
N LEU A 36 -6.17 8.53 3.34
CA LEU A 36 -6.34 9.03 4.70
C LEU A 36 -7.51 10.00 4.80
N ASN A 37 -7.67 10.91 3.83
CA ASN A 37 -8.79 11.84 3.79
C ASN A 37 -10.13 11.10 3.69
N GLU A 38 -10.21 10.09 2.83
CA GLU A 38 -11.41 9.25 2.71
C GLU A 38 -11.72 8.54 4.04
N LEU A 39 -10.72 7.91 4.66
CA LEU A 39 -10.89 7.18 5.92
C LEU A 39 -11.18 8.10 7.11
N SER A 40 -10.73 9.35 7.08
CA SER A 40 -10.97 10.32 8.16
C SER A 40 -12.45 10.69 8.30
N THR A 41 -13.25 10.49 7.25
CA THR A 41 -14.71 10.64 7.31
C THR A 41 -15.42 9.47 8.01
N ASP A 42 -14.77 8.30 8.09
CA ASP A 42 -15.32 7.11 8.72
C ASP A 42 -14.93 7.04 10.21
N SER A 43 -15.86 7.43 11.08
CA SER A 43 -15.69 7.36 12.53
C SER A 43 -15.74 5.93 13.09
N SER A 44 -16.09 4.92 12.28
CA SER A 44 -16.22 3.53 12.74
C SER A 44 -14.89 2.78 12.89
N ILE A 45 -13.82 3.27 12.26
CA ILE A 45 -12.52 2.59 12.20
C ILE A 45 -11.74 2.80 13.49
N PHE A 46 -11.34 1.71 14.16
CA PHE A 46 -10.65 1.73 15.46
C PHE A 46 -11.43 2.49 16.54
N ASN A 47 -12.76 2.38 16.52
CA ASN A 47 -13.65 2.99 17.50
C ASN A 47 -13.92 2.04 18.67
N THR A 48 -12.87 1.60 19.35
CA THR A 48 -12.98 0.80 20.58
C THR A 48 -12.77 1.69 21.80
N GLN A 49 -13.43 1.37 22.92
CA GLN A 49 -13.27 2.13 24.17
C GLN A 49 -11.79 2.19 24.59
N THR A 50 -11.08 1.07 24.47
CA THR A 50 -9.64 0.99 24.72
C THR A 50 -8.81 1.97 23.88
N MET A 51 -9.20 2.18 22.61
CA MET A 51 -8.52 3.12 21.73
C MET A 51 -8.82 4.57 22.14
N MET A 52 -10.07 4.85 22.52
CA MET A 52 -10.47 6.18 22.99
C MET A 52 -9.79 6.55 24.30
N ASP A 53 -9.70 5.61 25.25
CA ASP A 53 -8.97 5.80 26.51
C ASP A 53 -7.47 6.05 26.26
N HIS A 54 -6.88 5.36 25.29
CA HIS A 54 -5.51 5.63 24.85
C HIS A 54 -5.36 7.03 24.24
N ILE A 55 -6.28 7.46 23.37
CA ILE A 55 -6.25 8.81 22.76
C ILE A 55 -6.37 9.91 23.83
N LEU A 56 -7.20 9.71 24.87
CA LEU A 56 -7.39 10.70 25.94
C LEU A 56 -6.14 10.93 26.79
N THR A 57 -5.22 9.97 26.82
CA THR A 57 -3.97 10.04 27.60
C THR A 57 -2.76 10.45 26.76
N GLN A 58 -2.97 10.77 25.48
CA GLN A 58 -1.92 11.11 24.53
C GLN A 58 -1.65 12.61 24.43
N ASP A 59 -0.46 12.92 23.89
CA ASP A 59 -0.11 14.28 23.52
C ASP A 59 -1.07 14.79 22.42
N ILE A 60 -1.42 16.07 22.48
CA ILE A 60 -2.41 16.72 21.61
C ILE A 60 -2.00 16.61 20.14
N PHE A 61 -0.70 16.50 19.86
CA PHE A 61 -0.14 16.40 18.52
C PHE A 61 0.07 14.94 18.04
N ASP A 62 -0.02 13.96 18.93
CA ASP A 62 0.22 12.55 18.63
C ASP A 62 -1.05 11.71 18.75
N ASN A 63 -1.86 11.73 17.69
CA ASN A 63 -3.04 10.88 17.62
C ASN A 63 -2.65 9.47 17.13
N HIS A 64 -2.52 8.51 18.05
CA HIS A 64 -2.10 7.15 17.71
C HIS A 64 -3.05 6.43 16.75
N ARG A 65 -4.35 6.79 16.74
CA ARG A 65 -5.31 6.24 15.76
C ARG A 65 -4.92 6.63 14.35
N ILE A 66 -4.59 7.90 14.14
CA ILE A 66 -4.13 8.39 12.84
C ILE A 66 -2.77 7.77 12.49
N GLN A 67 -1.85 7.67 13.44
CA GLN A 67 -0.55 7.04 13.21
C GLN A 67 -0.70 5.57 12.77
N LEU A 68 -1.58 4.81 13.42
CA LEU A 68 -1.84 3.41 13.08
C LEU A 68 -2.45 3.27 11.68
N ILE A 69 -3.45 4.09 11.35
CA ILE A 69 -4.06 4.12 10.00
C ILE A 69 -3.00 4.45 8.95
N LYS A 70 -2.17 5.46 9.21
CA LYS A 70 -1.09 5.87 8.32
C LYS A 70 -0.08 4.74 8.08
N LEU A 71 0.33 4.05 9.14
CA LEU A 71 1.27 2.93 9.04
C LEU A 71 0.71 1.79 8.17
N ILE A 72 -0.57 1.44 8.36
CA ILE A 72 -1.25 0.42 7.56
C ILE A 72 -1.35 0.84 6.09
N LEU A 73 -1.74 2.09 5.84
CA LEU A 73 -1.85 2.65 4.48
C LEU A 73 -0.52 2.63 3.75
N GLU A 74 0.55 3.12 4.38
CA GLU A 74 1.88 3.17 3.77
C GLU A 74 2.36 1.77 3.38
N TYR A 75 2.22 0.80 4.28
CA TYR A 75 2.64 -0.58 4.01
C TYR A 75 1.82 -1.23 2.90
N TYR A 76 0.49 -1.06 2.94
CA TYR A 76 -0.40 -1.62 1.93
C TYR A 76 -0.16 -1.02 0.54
N ILE A 77 -0.09 0.31 0.44
CA ILE A 77 0.13 1.02 -0.84
C ILE A 77 1.48 0.62 -1.43
N GLU A 78 2.54 0.54 -0.62
CA GLU A 78 3.86 0.12 -1.08
C GLU A 78 3.85 -1.31 -1.64
N LEU A 79 3.23 -2.25 -0.92
CA LEU A 79 3.09 -3.64 -1.37
C LEU A 79 2.31 -3.72 -2.69
N ARG A 80 1.22 -2.96 -2.82
CA ARG A 80 0.40 -2.93 -4.04
C ARG A 80 1.12 -2.29 -5.22
N MET A 81 1.85 -1.20 -5.00
CA MET A 81 2.69 -0.58 -6.02
C MET A 81 3.79 -1.53 -6.51
N HIS A 82 4.49 -2.20 -5.59
CA HIS A 82 5.51 -3.18 -5.96
C HIS A 82 4.90 -4.31 -6.81
N HIS A 83 3.74 -4.84 -6.41
CA HIS A 83 3.01 -5.83 -7.20
C HIS A 83 2.64 -5.29 -8.59
N TYR A 84 2.11 -4.07 -8.66
CA TYR A 84 1.71 -3.44 -9.92
C TYR A 84 2.89 -3.26 -10.87
N VAL A 85 4.01 -2.69 -10.39
CA VAL A 85 5.23 -2.50 -11.19
C VAL A 85 5.77 -3.85 -11.65
N LYS A 86 5.83 -4.86 -10.78
CA LYS A 86 6.28 -6.21 -11.14
C LYS A 86 5.44 -6.80 -12.28
N LEU A 87 4.12 -6.63 -12.24
CA LEU A 87 3.22 -7.10 -13.29
C LEU A 87 3.47 -6.36 -14.62
N GLN A 88 3.61 -5.03 -14.57
CA GLN A 88 3.90 -4.21 -15.74
C GLN A 88 5.27 -4.56 -16.36
N THR A 89 6.31 -4.72 -15.55
CA THR A 89 7.62 -5.17 -16.02
C THR A 89 7.53 -6.53 -16.69
N GLN A 90 6.82 -7.49 -16.11
CA GLN A 90 6.63 -8.81 -16.72
C GLN A 90 5.90 -8.76 -18.06
N GLN A 91 4.94 -7.85 -18.23
CA GLN A 91 4.25 -7.63 -19.51
C GLN A 91 5.20 -7.06 -20.57
N ILE A 92 6.05 -6.10 -20.20
CA ILE A 92 6.99 -5.44 -21.13
C ILE A 92 8.16 -6.36 -21.50
N THR A 93 8.81 -6.99 -20.50
CA THR A 93 10.02 -7.79 -20.72
C THR A 93 9.74 -9.26 -21.06
N GLY A 94 8.48 -9.69 -20.95
CA GLY A 94 8.10 -11.10 -20.97
C GLY A 94 8.59 -11.88 -19.74
N LYS A 95 8.39 -13.21 -19.75
CA LYS A 95 9.00 -14.10 -18.73
C LYS A 95 10.52 -13.98 -18.82
N ASN A 96 11.17 -13.82 -17.68
CA ASN A 96 12.62 -13.71 -17.58
C ASN A 96 13.29 -15.09 -17.78
N ILE A 97 13.16 -15.64 -18.98
CA ILE A 97 13.61 -16.97 -19.42
C ILE A 97 15.09 -17.13 -19.12
N ARG A 98 15.91 -16.12 -19.44
CA ARG A 98 17.38 -16.18 -19.26
C ARG A 98 17.78 -16.47 -17.81
N ARG A 99 17.08 -15.90 -16.82
CA ARG A 99 17.37 -16.10 -15.38
C ARG A 99 16.94 -17.49 -14.90
N ASN A 100 15.83 -18.01 -15.41
CA ASN A 100 15.34 -19.36 -15.07
C ASN A 100 16.21 -20.47 -15.69
N TYR A 101 16.68 -20.26 -16.92
CA TYR A 101 17.52 -21.24 -17.62
C TYR A 101 19.02 -21.03 -17.42
N THR A 102 19.46 -20.04 -16.63
CA THR A 102 20.90 -19.79 -16.42
C THR A 102 21.59 -21.04 -15.87
N LYS A 103 20.97 -21.70 -14.86
CA LYS A 103 21.49 -22.96 -14.30
C LYS A 103 21.47 -24.09 -15.32
N LEU A 104 20.37 -24.25 -16.07
CA LEU A 104 20.26 -25.29 -17.11
C LEU A 104 21.31 -25.11 -18.22
N ILE A 105 21.56 -23.88 -18.66
CA ILE A 105 22.59 -23.58 -19.67
C ILE A 105 24.00 -23.82 -19.11
N LEU A 106 24.25 -23.43 -17.85
CA LEU A 106 25.54 -23.68 -17.19
C LEU A 106 25.85 -25.18 -17.09
N PHE A 107 24.88 -25.99 -16.68
CA PHE A 107 25.06 -27.44 -16.50
C PHE A 107 24.99 -28.23 -17.81
N LYS A 108 24.41 -27.68 -18.88
CA LYS A 108 24.37 -28.34 -20.20
C LYS A 108 25.69 -28.22 -20.97
N ASN A 109 26.52 -27.24 -20.61
CA ASN A 109 27.84 -27.00 -21.21
C ASN A 109 29.00 -27.37 -20.25
N GLN A 110 28.73 -28.16 -19.21
CA GLN A 110 29.72 -28.78 -18.32
C GLN A 110 29.79 -30.28 -18.56
#